data_AF-A0A8T1WK33-F1
#
_entry.id   AF-A0A8T1WK33-F1
#
_cell.length_a   1.000
_cell.length_b   1.000
_cell.length_c   1.000
_cell.angle_alpha   90.00
_cell.angle_beta   90.00
_cell.angle_gamma   90.00
#
_symmetry.space_group_name_H-M   'P 1'
#
loop_
_entity.id
_entity.type
_entity.pdbx_description
1 polymer ?
#
loop_
_entity_poly.entity_id
_entity_poly.type
_entity_poly.pdbx_seq_one_letter_code
_entity_poly.pdbx_strand_id
1 'polypeptide(L)'
;MVHYTLAGRVSSEEYAICDRLLATLPNCQVTKLPSKTERWPNDAAELMRFFNLPTSSNLVISDVVIWTDTGRLLCSDVDAFSTFVGRNYGIQLDLTEAEVLLYIKANVEELRHQEQHI
;
A
#
# COMPACT_ATOMS: atom_id res chain seq x y z
N MET A 1 -12.56 1.87 -15.72
CA MET A 1 -11.53 2.50 -14.86
C MET A 1 -11.51 1.70 -13.58
N VAL A 2 -10.37 1.15 -13.20
CA VAL A 2 -10.27 0.31 -12.00
C VAL A 2 -9.95 1.20 -10.81
N HIS A 3 -10.65 0.99 -9.69
CA HIS A 3 -10.39 1.73 -8.47
C HIS A 3 -9.67 0.82 -7.47
N TYR A 4 -8.47 1.24 -7.09
CA TYR A 4 -7.67 0.57 -6.07
C TYR A 4 -7.70 1.36 -4.78
N THR A 5 -7.77 0.67 -3.65
CA THR A 5 -7.52 1.27 -2.35
C THR A 5 -6.21 0.73 -1.82
N LEU A 6 -5.31 1.63 -1.44
CA LEU A 6 -3.99 1.37 -0.87
C LEU A 6 -4.03 1.77 0.60
N ALA A 7 -3.95 0.82 1.51
CA ALA A 7 -3.73 1.08 2.94
C ALA A 7 -2.35 0.58 3.33
N GLY A 8 -1.66 1.30 4.22
CA GLY A 8 -0.36 0.84 4.70
C GLY A 8 0.38 1.85 5.53
N ARG A 9 1.47 1.37 6.11
CA ARG A 9 2.40 2.17 6.90
C ARG A 9 3.21 3.07 5.98
N VAL A 10 3.01 4.39 6.07
CA VAL A 10 3.69 5.37 5.19
C VAL A 10 5.22 5.37 5.31
N SER A 11 5.74 4.87 6.44
CA SER A 11 7.17 4.76 6.73
C SER A 11 7.80 3.44 6.24
N SER A 12 7.05 2.61 5.51
CA SER A 12 7.52 1.33 4.96
C SER A 12 7.92 1.44 3.50
N GLU A 13 8.88 0.62 3.10
CA GLU A 13 9.27 0.46 1.71
C GLU A 13 8.14 -0.15 0.88
N GLU A 14 7.42 -1.13 1.43
CA GLU A 14 6.29 -1.78 0.77
C GLU A 14 5.21 -0.78 0.34
N TYR A 15 4.82 0.13 1.24
CA TYR A 15 3.85 1.17 0.91
C TYR A 15 4.37 2.11 -0.17
N ALA A 16 5.63 2.54 -0.08
CA ALA A 16 6.23 3.44 -1.06
C ALA A 16 6.29 2.81 -2.46
N ILE A 17 6.72 1.55 -2.57
CA ILE A 17 6.80 0.81 -3.83
C ILE A 17 5.38 0.59 -4.39
N CYS A 18 4.42 0.18 -3.57
CA CYS A 18 3.04 -0.03 -4.00
C CYS A 18 2.35 1.27 -4.46
N ASP A 19 2.57 2.37 -3.74
CA ASP A 19 2.11 3.72 -4.14
C ASP A 19 2.64 4.11 -5.52
N ARG A 20 3.94 3.89 -5.75
CA ARG A 20 4.56 4.19 -7.05
C ARG A 20 4.06 3.28 -8.16
N LEU A 21 3.95 1.97 -7.92
CA LEU A 21 3.38 1.03 -8.88
C LEU A 21 1.96 1.44 -9.28
N LEU A 22 1.10 1.78 -8.31
CA LEU A 22 -0.25 2.24 -8.59
C LEU A 22 -0.27 3.52 -9.42
N ALA A 23 0.62 4.48 -9.13
CA ALA A 23 0.73 5.73 -9.90
C ALA A 23 1.13 5.52 -11.37
N THR A 24 1.78 4.40 -11.69
CA THR A 24 2.16 4.04 -13.08
C THR A 24 1.05 3.32 -13.85
N LEU A 25 -0.02 2.87 -13.20
CA LEU A 25 -1.07 2.10 -13.86
C LEU A 25 -1.96 2.99 -14.75
N PRO A 26 -2.21 2.59 -16.01
CA PRO A 26 -3.10 3.35 -16.89
C PRO A 26 -4.56 3.22 -16.46
N ASN A 27 -5.34 4.30 -16.56
CA ASN A 27 -6.79 4.33 -16.30
C ASN A 27 -7.18 3.76 -14.92
N CYS A 28 -6.42 4.10 -13.88
CA CYS A 28 -6.71 3.75 -12.50
C CYS A 28 -7.12 4.96 -11.66
N GLN A 29 -7.93 4.73 -10.64
CA GLN A 29 -8.11 5.63 -9.51
C GLN A 29 -7.56 4.97 -8.25
N VAL A 30 -6.96 5.77 -7.37
CA VAL A 30 -6.34 5.29 -6.15
C VAL A 30 -6.89 6.07 -4.97
N THR A 31 -7.50 5.36 -4.01
CA THR A 31 -7.77 5.88 -2.68
C THR A 31 -6.64 5.45 -1.75
N LYS A 32 -5.97 6.41 -1.12
CA LYS A 32 -4.91 6.14 -0.15
C LYS A 32 -5.47 6.22 1.26
N LEU A 33 -5.18 5.22 2.08
CA LEU A 33 -5.45 5.15 3.51
C LEU A 33 -4.10 5.05 4.25
N PRO A 34 -3.33 6.14 4.28
CA PRO A 34 -2.02 6.17 4.92
C PRO A 34 -2.16 6.00 6.44
N SER A 35 -1.28 5.17 7.02
CA SER A 35 -1.23 4.95 8.47
C SER A 35 0.15 5.21 9.05
N LYS A 36 0.19 5.66 10.30
CA LYS A 36 1.41 5.84 11.08
C LYS A 36 1.93 4.49 11.57
N THR A 37 3.23 4.39 11.80
CA THR A 37 3.88 3.19 12.37
C THR A 37 3.16 2.67 13.62
N GLU A 38 2.76 3.55 14.53
CA GLU A 38 2.13 3.18 15.80
C GLU A 38 0.68 2.72 15.65
N ARG A 39 0.00 3.19 14.61
CA ARG A 39 -1.42 2.91 14.35
C ARG A 39 -1.60 1.70 13.44
N TRP A 40 -0.65 1.47 12.53
CA TRP A 40 -0.72 0.42 11.51
C TRP A 40 -1.04 -0.97 12.06
N PRO A 41 -0.47 -1.46 13.18
CA PRO A 41 -0.83 -2.77 13.69
C PRO A 41 -2.33 -2.95 13.99
N ASN A 42 -2.99 -1.88 14.46
CA ASN A 42 -4.43 -1.89 14.73
C ASN A 42 -5.22 -1.81 13.41
N ASP A 43 -4.89 -0.85 12.53
CA ASP A 43 -5.57 -0.68 11.25
C ASP A 43 -5.45 -1.96 10.38
N ALA A 44 -4.26 -2.56 10.35
CA ALA A 44 -4.00 -3.81 9.64
C ALA A 44 -4.79 -4.97 10.25
N ALA A 45 -4.88 -5.09 11.58
CA ALA A 45 -5.70 -6.12 12.21
C ALA A 45 -7.18 -5.99 11.83
N GLU A 46 -7.71 -4.77 11.75
CA GLU A 46 -9.09 -4.52 11.28
C GLU A 46 -9.27 -4.91 9.82
N LEU A 47 -8.32 -4.56 8.94
CA LEU A 47 -8.34 -4.93 7.52
C LEU A 47 -8.25 -6.45 7.32
N MET A 48 -7.37 -7.13 8.06
CA MET A 48 -7.23 -8.59 7.98
C MET A 48 -8.53 -9.29 8.39
N ARG A 49 -9.22 -8.78 9.43
CA ARG A 49 -10.56 -9.26 9.82
C ARG A 49 -11.61 -8.99 8.74
N PHE A 50 -11.58 -7.80 8.12
CA PHE A 50 -12.50 -7.46 7.04
C PHE A 50 -12.37 -8.42 5.85
N PHE A 51 -11.15 -8.82 5.50
CA PHE A 51 -10.88 -9.75 4.40
C PHE A 51 -10.90 -11.24 4.81
N ASN A 52 -11.27 -11.58 6.05
CA ASN A 52 -11.22 -12.94 6.61
C ASN A 52 -9.84 -13.62 6.40
N LEU A 53 -8.76 -12.84 6.46
CA LEU A 53 -7.41 -13.36 6.35
C LEU A 53 -6.99 -13.96 7.70
N PRO A 54 -6.25 -15.10 7.70
CA PRO A 54 -5.81 -15.73 8.92
C PRO A 54 -4.87 -14.80 9.70
N THR A 55 -5.36 -14.27 10.82
CA THR A 55 -4.56 -13.53 11.81
C THR A 55 -3.77 -14.52 12.66
N SER A 56 -2.84 -15.26 12.06
CA SER A 56 -1.96 -16.12 12.85
C SER A 56 -1.06 -15.25 13.71
N SER A 57 -1.00 -15.56 15.00
CA SER A 57 -0.35 -14.82 16.09
C SER A 57 1.19 -14.66 15.96
N ASN A 58 1.77 -15.01 14.81
CA ASN A 58 3.20 -14.89 14.49
C ASN A 58 3.45 -14.38 13.06
N LEU A 59 2.43 -13.94 12.31
CA LEU A 59 2.62 -13.46 10.95
C LEU A 59 3.00 -11.99 10.96
N VAL A 60 4.14 -11.69 10.33
CA VAL A 60 4.57 -10.36 9.90
C VAL A 60 3.35 -9.60 9.39
N ILE A 61 2.97 -8.53 10.10
CA ILE A 61 1.91 -7.64 9.62
C ILE A 61 2.50 -6.96 8.40
N SER A 62 2.10 -7.38 7.20
CA SER A 62 2.50 -6.72 5.97
C SER A 62 2.28 -5.22 6.09
N ASP A 63 3.23 -4.42 5.64
CA ASP A 63 3.13 -2.97 5.81
C ASP A 63 2.17 -2.32 4.79
N VAL A 64 1.53 -3.14 3.95
CA VAL A 64 0.62 -2.70 2.89
C VAL A 64 -0.51 -3.70 2.65
N VAL A 65 -1.68 -3.18 2.31
CA VAL A 65 -2.85 -3.93 1.86
C VAL A 65 -3.49 -3.18 0.69
N ILE A 66 -3.74 -3.88 -0.42
CA ILE A 66 -4.37 -3.33 -1.62
C ILE A 66 -5.61 -4.15 -1.97
N TRP A 67 -6.72 -3.47 -2.23
CA TRP A 67 -7.95 -4.09 -2.70
C TRP A 67 -8.61 -3.25 -3.78
N THR A 68 -9.54 -3.86 -4.51
CA THR A 68 -10.35 -3.17 -5.51
C THR A 68 -11.65 -2.65 -4.90
N ASP A 69 -12.33 -1.72 -5.57
CA ASP A 69 -13.66 -1.21 -5.15
C ASP A 69 -14.71 -2.29 -4.95
N THR A 70 -14.55 -3.45 -5.59
CA THR A 70 -15.43 -4.62 -5.40
C THR A 70 -15.25 -5.32 -4.04
N GLY A 71 -14.37 -4.81 -3.17
CA GLY A 71 -14.04 -5.41 -1.88
C GLY A 71 -13.16 -6.66 -2.01
N ARG A 72 -12.56 -6.89 -3.19
CA ARG A 72 -11.63 -8.01 -3.41
C ARG A 72 -10.22 -7.60 -3.05
N LEU A 73 -9.64 -8.29 -2.08
CA LEU A 73 -8.22 -8.21 -1.78
C LEU A 73 -7.40 -8.57 -3.03
N LEU A 74 -6.48 -7.69 -3.38
CA LEU A 74 -5.56 -7.91 -4.49
C LEU A 74 -4.24 -8.48 -3.97
N CYS A 75 -3.67 -7.85 -2.95
CA CYS A 75 -2.41 -8.26 -2.33
C CYS A 75 -2.26 -7.63 -0.95
N SER A 76 -1.48 -8.31 -0.12
CA SER A 76 -1.01 -7.83 1.18
C SER A 76 0.51 -7.96 1.24
N ASP A 77 1.19 -7.80 0.11
CA ASP A 77 2.62 -8.05 -0.04
C ASP A 77 3.11 -7.35 -1.31
N VAL A 78 4.26 -6.68 -1.21
CA VAL A 78 4.82 -5.89 -2.31
C VAL A 78 5.29 -6.75 -3.49
N ASP A 79 5.84 -7.93 -3.24
CA ASP A 79 6.34 -8.83 -4.29
C ASP A 79 5.17 -9.41 -5.10
N ALA A 80 4.10 -9.80 -4.43
CA ALA A 80 2.85 -10.25 -5.04
C ALA A 80 2.24 -9.14 -5.92
N PHE A 81 2.23 -7.89 -5.42
CA PHE A 81 1.72 -6.76 -6.19
C PHE A 81 2.59 -6.43 -7.41
N SER A 82 3.91 -6.37 -7.23
CA SER A 82 4.87 -6.11 -8.30
C SER A 82 4.76 -7.16 -9.41
N THR A 83 4.61 -8.44 -9.02
CA THR A 83 4.37 -9.54 -9.95
C THR A 83 3.04 -9.38 -10.69
N PHE A 84 1.97 -9.00 -9.98
CA PHE A 84 0.67 -8.73 -10.59
C PHE A 84 0.75 -7.60 -11.63
N VAL A 85 1.39 -6.47 -11.27
CA VAL A 85 1.54 -5.31 -12.15
C VAL A 85 2.38 -5.66 -13.38
N GLY A 86 3.51 -6.34 -13.19
CA GLY A 86 4.37 -6.80 -14.29
C GLY A 86 3.64 -7.75 -15.24
N ARG A 87 2.85 -8.69 -14.73
CA ARG A 87 2.11 -9.65 -15.57
C ARG A 87 0.92 -9.03 -16.31
N ASN A 88 0.18 -8.13 -15.68
CA ASN A 88 -1.07 -7.61 -16.25
C ASN A 88 -0.86 -6.34 -17.08
N TYR A 89 0.15 -5.54 -16.75
CA TYR A 89 0.40 -4.24 -17.38
C TYR A 89 1.76 -4.14 -18.06
N GLY A 90 2.65 -5.13 -17.89
CA GLY A 90 4.01 -5.09 -18.45
C GLY A 90 4.90 -4.04 -17.78
N ILE A 91 4.54 -3.58 -16.58
CA ILE A 91 5.25 -2.53 -15.85
C ILE A 91 6.16 -3.17 -14.80
N GLN A 92 7.43 -2.78 -14.80
CA GLN A 92 8.37 -3.06 -13.73
C GLN A 92 8.85 -1.74 -13.15
N LEU A 93 8.90 -1.66 -11.82
CA LEU A 93 9.38 -0.49 -11.12
C LEU A 93 10.89 -0.66 -10.91
N ASP A 94 11.69 0.17 -11.57
CA ASP A 94 13.14 0.23 -11.36
C ASP A 94 13.45 1.38 -10.43
N LEU A 95 13.22 1.16 -9.12
CA LEU A 95 13.58 2.15 -8.09
C LEU A 95 14.87 1.76 -7.41
N THR A 96 15.77 2.73 -7.30
CA THR A 96 16.92 2.61 -6.41
C THR A 96 16.49 2.77 -4.95
N GLU A 97 17.27 2.22 -4.02
CA GLU A 97 17.04 2.38 -2.56
C GLU A 97 16.91 3.87 -2.17
N ALA A 98 17.72 4.74 -2.79
CA ALA A 98 17.67 6.18 -2.56
C ALA A 98 16.32 6.81 -2.95
N GLU A 99 15.73 6.36 -4.06
CA GLU A 99 14.41 6.82 -4.51
C GLU A 99 13.30 6.28 -3.60
N VAL A 100 13.38 5.03 -3.16
CA VAL A 100 12.43 4.47 -2.19
C VAL A 100 12.43 5.30 -0.91
N LEU A 101 13.60 5.65 -0.38
CA LEU A 101 13.73 6.52 0.80
C LEU A 101 13.14 7.92 0.57
N LEU A 102 13.27 8.47 -0.64
CA LEU A 102 12.67 9.75 -0.99
C LEU A 102 11.13 9.66 -0.98
N TYR A 103 10.57 8.58 -1.51
CA TYR A 103 9.13 8.35 -1.50
C TYR A 103 8.58 8.09 -0.10
N ILE A 104 9.32 7.38 0.74
CA ILE A 104 8.95 7.23 2.16
C ILE A 104 8.85 8.59 2.85
N LYS A 105 9.86 9.47 2.66
CA LYS A 105 9.82 10.83 3.23
C LYS A 105 8.61 11.61 2.73
N ALA A 106 8.35 11.58 1.42
CA ALA A 106 7.20 12.25 0.82
C ALA A 106 5.86 11.73 1.38
N ASN A 107 5.72 10.42 1.56
CA ASN A 107 4.50 9.82 2.13
C ASN A 107 4.28 10.22 3.59
N VAL A 108 5.35 10.27 4.39
CA VAL A 108 5.29 10.71 5.79
C VAL A 108 4.92 12.20 5.88
N GLU A 109 5.50 13.03 5.01
CA GLU A 109 5.18 14.47 4.93
C GLU A 109 3.75 14.72 4.47
N GLU A 110 3.27 13.99 3.46
CA GLU A 110 1.88 14.06 2.98
C GLU A 110 0.90 13.72 4.11
N LEU A 111 1.14 12.64 4.86
CA LEU A 111 0.30 12.29 6.02
C LEU A 111 0.31 13.38 7.09
N ARG A 112 1.46 13.99 7.40
CA ARG A 112 1.55 15.09 8.36
C ARG A 112 0.75 16.31 7.92
N HIS A 113 0.79 16.65 6.63
CA HIS A 113 -0.02 17.75 6.10
C HIS A 113 -1.51 17.43 6.18
N GLN A 114 -1.93 16.20 5.86
CA GLN A 114 -3.33 15.78 5.97
C GLN A 114 -3.85 15.92 7.41
N GLU A 115 -3.04 15.59 8.41
CA GLU A 115 -3.44 15.71 9.82
C GLU A 115 -3.49 17.16 10.34
N GLN A 116 -2.78 18.10 9.72
CA GLN A 116 -2.83 19.52 10.11
C GLN A 116 -4.07 20.25 9.56
N HIS A 117 -4.74 19.66 8.59
CA HIS A 117 -5.95 20.20 7.95
C HIS A 117 -7.25 19.58 8.47
N ILE A 118 -7.19 18.80 9.55
CA ILE A 118 -8.33 18.19 10.28
C ILE A 118 -8.42 18.84 11.66
#